data_AF-A0A1M3CRK4-F1
#
_entry.id   AF-A0A1M3CRK4-F1
#
_cell.length_a   1.000
_cell.length_b   1.000
_cell.length_c   1.000
_cell.angle_alpha   90.00
_cell.angle_beta   90.00
_cell.angle_gamma   90.00
#
_symmetry.space_group_name_H-M   'P 1'
#
loop_
_entity.id
_entity.type
_entity.pdbx_description
1 polymer ?
#
loop_
_entity_poly.entity_id
_entity_poly.type
_entity_poly.pdbx_seq_one_letter_code
_entity_poly.pdbx_strand_id
1 'polypeptide(L)'
;MSISLKEATCLIHQGTLLQLQNQSLVKSSFSTHLKNFFIPHRKTAHIERLLSFAKELFNSCSNERKADVVDFCDALIKKYQNVKQLSSKFIQFDRVLGLFRKNVNAEASYITPVNLNLLAKWKRYNYDEAIFHKHPEFVDFLFQSTLISQMKITKDTIKVCEGKPALLVEGQWMPYDKLQETFSFKFYPEYNETLLYKKETNQIYSYLDLGTGLIEFNPFTTGLNRPISKITKKEYLETLEVAQRFIREGEDSLDVRHKKRRFIFQIVTSTVKTNTQHPLTGNFNKFFAKPKHSYIRLINPEGEVFETGYILGKKLKEPLSTDKGKFRSVDPWEFTQCDERIVTNIAIDKKEFKKAQAYVNNYMTSPEKPAFNYIHQNCTVFTRLILKSSTGILIPTEMSIFKVALAITPEFMRRIGLFFKRLGSAIARPIIKFTPLILKNTISLITNLVKLVVKATTAFFLSLVNLVLGGLGGTKGRKFTDHKVKKNLQPSLIQPQSWFNINTYKINITAPLQQWQQKQPSTVIYKNPLKLAISKKNKIFIKN
;
A
#
# COMPACT_ATOMS: atom_id res chain seq x y z
N MET A 1 38.40 -12.91 -36.46
CA MET A 1 39.37 -12.10 -35.69
C MET A 1 38.73 -11.80 -34.35
N SER A 2 39.36 -12.21 -33.25
CA SER A 2 38.88 -11.89 -31.90
C SER A 2 39.03 -10.40 -31.64
N ILE A 3 38.06 -9.81 -30.96
CA ILE A 3 38.08 -8.38 -30.61
C ILE A 3 38.33 -8.19 -29.11
N SER A 4 38.99 -7.10 -28.73
CA SER A 4 39.24 -6.76 -27.32
C SER A 4 37.94 -6.36 -26.60
N LEU A 5 37.92 -6.34 -25.26
CA LEU A 5 36.75 -5.89 -24.49
C LEU A 5 36.41 -4.41 -24.74
N LYS A 6 37.43 -3.55 -24.89
CA LYS A 6 37.26 -2.14 -25.21
C LYS A 6 36.63 -1.95 -26.59
N GLU A 7 37.11 -2.71 -27.57
CA GLU A 7 36.55 -2.73 -28.93
C GLU A 7 35.12 -3.29 -28.94
N ALA A 8 34.87 -4.39 -28.23
CA ALA A 8 33.54 -4.97 -28.06
C ALA A 8 32.54 -3.98 -27.45
N THR A 9 32.96 -3.24 -26.43
CA THR A 9 32.17 -2.19 -25.77
C THR A 9 31.81 -1.08 -26.75
N CYS A 10 32.79 -0.58 -27.51
CA CYS A 10 32.58 0.43 -28.56
C CYS A 10 31.58 -0.06 -29.63
N LEU A 11 31.76 -1.29 -30.12
CA LEU A 11 30.87 -1.90 -31.11
C LEU A 11 29.44 -2.05 -30.59
N ILE A 12 29.25 -2.44 -29.32
CA ILE A 12 27.92 -2.52 -28.69
C ILE A 12 27.23 -1.15 -28.70
N HIS A 13 27.95 -0.08 -28.31
CA HIS A 13 27.44 1.30 -28.32
C HIS A 13 27.07 1.79 -29.72
N GLN A 14 27.81 1.36 -30.74
CA GLN A 14 27.49 1.63 -32.16
C GLN A 14 26.34 0.76 -32.70
N GLY A 15 25.68 -0.04 -31.86
CA GLY A 15 24.56 -0.89 -32.28
C GLY A 15 24.99 -2.24 -32.88
N THR A 16 26.28 -2.53 -33.01
CA THR A 16 26.80 -3.76 -33.61
C THR A 16 26.50 -5.00 -32.74
N LEU A 17 25.98 -6.06 -33.35
CA LEU A 17 25.78 -7.35 -32.66
C LEU A 17 27.13 -8.07 -32.54
N LEU A 18 27.41 -8.57 -31.34
CA LEU A 18 28.57 -9.43 -31.08
C LEU A 18 28.15 -10.89 -31.11
N GLN A 19 29.09 -11.79 -31.40
CA GLN A 19 28.92 -13.23 -31.32
C GLN A 19 30.09 -13.84 -30.56
N LEU A 20 29.84 -15.00 -29.93
CA LEU A 20 30.90 -15.86 -29.41
C LEU A 20 31.27 -16.91 -30.45
N GLN A 21 32.56 -16.97 -30.78
CA GLN A 21 33.16 -18.01 -31.61
C GLN A 21 34.41 -18.53 -30.88
N ASN A 22 34.45 -19.83 -30.58
CA ASN A 22 35.54 -20.46 -29.81
C ASN A 22 35.88 -19.69 -28.51
N GLN A 23 34.86 -19.33 -27.72
CA GLN A 23 34.97 -18.50 -26.49
C GLN A 23 35.55 -17.09 -26.68
N SER A 24 35.79 -16.65 -27.91
CA SER A 24 36.23 -15.29 -28.23
C SER A 24 35.08 -14.43 -28.74
N LEU A 25 35.11 -13.14 -28.40
CA LEU A 25 34.19 -12.16 -28.94
C LEU A 25 34.57 -11.86 -30.40
N VAL A 26 33.58 -11.89 -31.28
CA VAL A 26 33.72 -11.52 -32.70
C VAL A 26 32.52 -10.66 -33.13
N LYS A 27 32.70 -9.84 -34.16
CA LYS A 27 31.59 -9.11 -34.80
C LYS A 27 30.64 -10.11 -35.48
N SER A 28 29.33 -9.98 -35.26
CA SER A 28 28.33 -10.82 -35.96
C SER A 28 28.34 -10.52 -37.46
N SER A 29 28.25 -11.57 -38.28
CA SER A 29 28.04 -11.42 -39.72
C SER A 29 26.63 -10.92 -40.04
N PHE A 30 26.45 -10.33 -41.22
CA PHE A 30 25.14 -9.89 -41.71
C PHE A 30 24.14 -11.06 -41.77
N SER A 31 24.60 -12.25 -42.20
CA SER A 31 23.78 -13.47 -42.23
C SER A 31 23.27 -13.87 -40.83
N THR A 32 24.12 -13.77 -39.80
CA THR A 32 23.71 -14.02 -38.41
C THR A 32 22.70 -12.99 -37.93
N HIS A 33 22.85 -11.73 -38.32
CA HIS A 33 21.91 -10.65 -38.00
C HIS A 33 20.52 -10.96 -38.56
N LEU A 34 20.42 -11.30 -39.85
CA LEU A 34 19.17 -11.67 -40.51
C LEU A 34 18.53 -12.89 -39.83
N LYS A 35 19.30 -13.94 -39.55
CA LYS A 35 18.79 -15.14 -38.87
C LYS A 35 18.21 -14.84 -37.48
N ASN A 36 18.86 -13.96 -36.72
CA ASN A 36 18.37 -13.55 -35.40
C ASN A 36 17.17 -12.60 -35.48
N PHE A 37 17.03 -11.86 -36.58
CA PHE A 37 15.86 -11.02 -36.83
C PHE A 37 14.62 -11.88 -37.15
N PHE A 38 14.76 -12.87 -38.03
CA PHE A 38 13.65 -13.71 -38.46
C PHE A 38 13.30 -14.85 -37.48
N ILE A 39 14.22 -15.24 -36.58
CA ILE A 39 14.01 -16.36 -35.65
C ILE A 39 14.22 -15.86 -34.20
N PRO A 40 13.16 -15.38 -33.52
CA PRO A 40 13.26 -14.78 -32.18
C PRO A 40 13.92 -15.68 -31.13
N HIS A 41 13.69 -16.99 -31.17
CA HIS A 41 14.30 -17.94 -30.23
C HIS A 41 15.84 -18.01 -30.36
N ARG A 42 16.38 -17.89 -31.58
CA ARG A 42 17.84 -17.88 -31.81
C ARG A 42 18.48 -16.61 -31.25
N LYS A 43 17.81 -15.47 -31.39
CA LYS A 43 18.23 -14.21 -30.77
C LYS A 43 18.34 -14.34 -29.25
N THR A 44 17.35 -14.95 -28.59
CA THR A 44 17.38 -15.16 -27.14
C THR A 44 18.53 -16.06 -26.71
N ALA A 45 18.69 -17.23 -27.33
CA ALA A 45 19.77 -18.17 -26.99
C ALA A 45 21.16 -17.55 -27.21
N HIS A 46 21.31 -16.73 -28.25
CA HIS A 46 22.55 -16.00 -28.53
C HIS A 46 22.89 -14.98 -27.44
N ILE A 47 21.92 -14.17 -27.03
CA ILE A 47 22.10 -13.16 -25.96
C ILE A 47 22.38 -13.84 -24.63
N GLU A 48 21.74 -14.98 -24.36
CA GLU A 48 21.98 -15.77 -23.17
C GLU A 48 23.41 -16.30 -23.09
N ARG A 49 23.97 -16.78 -24.21
CA ARG A 49 25.39 -17.18 -24.27
C ARG A 49 26.34 -16.01 -23.98
N LEU A 50 26.06 -14.83 -24.54
CA LEU A 50 26.85 -13.62 -24.26
C LEU A 50 26.78 -13.23 -22.78
N LEU A 51 25.60 -13.33 -22.16
CA LEU A 51 25.42 -13.05 -20.74
C LEU A 51 26.18 -14.06 -19.86
N SER A 52 26.13 -15.35 -20.18
CA SER A 52 26.89 -16.39 -19.47
C SER A 52 28.40 -16.13 -19.57
N PHE A 53 28.90 -15.85 -20.77
CA PHE A 53 30.30 -15.48 -20.98
C PHE A 53 30.70 -14.25 -20.17
N ALA A 54 29.88 -13.20 -20.16
CA ALA A 54 30.15 -11.99 -19.38
C ALA A 54 30.22 -12.27 -17.88
N LYS A 55 29.34 -13.15 -17.36
CA LYS A 55 29.35 -13.59 -15.95
C LYS A 55 30.61 -14.38 -15.60
N GLU A 56 30.99 -15.35 -16.45
CA GLU A 56 32.20 -16.15 -16.26
C GLU A 56 33.46 -15.28 -16.30
N LEU A 57 33.53 -14.36 -17.27
CA LEU A 57 34.62 -13.40 -17.39
C LEU A 57 34.72 -12.50 -16.15
N PHE A 58 33.59 -11.99 -15.66
CA PHE A 58 33.55 -11.16 -14.45
C PHE A 58 34.01 -11.92 -13.20
N ASN A 59 33.58 -13.18 -13.04
CA ASN A 59 33.92 -14.00 -11.88
C ASN A 59 35.38 -14.49 -11.89
N SER A 60 35.97 -14.71 -13.07
CA SER A 60 37.34 -15.23 -13.23
C SER A 60 38.41 -14.14 -13.31
N CYS A 61 38.05 -12.89 -13.60
CA CYS A 61 39.03 -11.81 -13.76
C CYS A 61 39.58 -11.27 -12.42
N SER A 62 40.84 -10.83 -12.45
CA SER A 62 41.47 -10.16 -11.31
C SER A 62 40.77 -8.83 -11.00
N ASN A 63 40.88 -8.35 -9.75
CA ASN A 63 40.26 -7.08 -9.35
C ASN A 63 40.72 -5.88 -10.20
N GLU A 64 41.94 -5.90 -10.73
CA GLU A 64 42.47 -4.87 -11.62
C GLU A 64 41.73 -4.81 -12.96
N ARG A 65 41.34 -5.97 -13.51
CA ARG A 65 40.61 -6.08 -14.79
C ARG A 65 39.10 -5.95 -14.64
N LYS A 66 38.56 -5.94 -13.42
CA LYS A 66 37.11 -5.84 -13.19
C LYS A 66 36.51 -4.55 -13.76
N ALA A 67 37.25 -3.45 -13.79
CA ALA A 67 36.76 -2.18 -14.34
C ALA A 67 36.41 -2.32 -15.83
N ASP A 68 37.34 -2.83 -16.66
CA ASP A 68 37.12 -3.04 -18.09
C ASP A 68 36.00 -4.06 -18.37
N VAL A 69 35.89 -5.08 -17.52
CA VAL A 69 34.83 -6.09 -17.64
C VAL A 69 33.47 -5.50 -17.25
N VAL A 70 33.40 -4.66 -16.22
CA VAL A 70 32.17 -3.95 -15.82
C VAL A 70 31.69 -3.05 -16.96
N ASP A 71 32.56 -2.29 -17.62
CA ASP A 71 32.19 -1.43 -18.75
C ASP A 71 31.57 -2.24 -19.92
N PHE A 72 32.18 -3.38 -20.25
CA PHE A 72 31.64 -4.30 -21.25
C PHE A 72 30.27 -4.85 -20.84
N CYS A 73 30.12 -5.28 -19.58
CA CYS A 73 28.86 -5.79 -19.06
C CYS A 73 27.77 -4.72 -19.05
N ASP A 74 28.13 -3.49 -18.73
CA ASP A 74 27.25 -2.32 -18.71
C ASP A 74 26.70 -2.02 -20.10
N ALA A 75 27.54 -2.10 -21.13
CA ALA A 75 27.12 -1.98 -22.52
C ALA A 75 26.15 -3.09 -22.93
N LEU A 76 26.43 -4.35 -22.53
CA LEU A 76 25.53 -5.49 -22.77
C LEU A 76 24.17 -5.30 -22.09
N ILE A 77 24.14 -4.89 -20.82
CA ILE A 77 22.89 -4.65 -20.07
C ILE A 77 22.08 -3.56 -20.76
N LYS A 78 22.69 -2.40 -21.06
CA LYS A 78 21.99 -1.29 -21.75
C LYS A 78 21.33 -1.74 -23.05
N LYS A 79 22.04 -2.58 -23.83
CA LYS A 79 21.57 -3.07 -25.13
C LYS A 79 20.45 -4.10 -25.03
N TYR A 80 20.52 -5.01 -24.05
CA TYR A 80 19.68 -6.21 -24.03
C TYR A 80 18.67 -6.30 -22.88
N GLN A 81 18.66 -5.35 -21.93
CA GLN A 81 17.71 -5.34 -20.79
C GLN A 81 16.23 -5.41 -21.19
N ASN A 82 15.87 -4.92 -22.38
CA ASN A 82 14.49 -4.91 -22.87
C ASN A 82 14.05 -6.23 -23.53
N VAL A 83 14.94 -7.24 -23.59
CA VAL A 83 14.58 -8.58 -24.08
C VAL A 83 13.78 -9.30 -23.00
N LYS A 84 12.45 -9.37 -23.20
CA LYS A 84 11.47 -9.83 -22.19
C LYS A 84 11.84 -11.16 -21.51
N GLN A 85 12.38 -12.13 -22.25
CA GLN A 85 12.75 -13.45 -21.72
C GLN A 85 14.01 -13.44 -20.84
N LEU A 86 14.88 -12.43 -20.97
CA LEU A 86 16.17 -12.34 -20.28
C LEU A 86 16.26 -11.15 -19.32
N SER A 87 15.23 -10.32 -19.26
CA SER A 87 15.21 -9.08 -18.47
C SER A 87 15.56 -9.33 -17.00
N SER A 88 15.00 -10.39 -16.38
CA SER A 88 15.33 -10.77 -15.00
C SER A 88 16.82 -11.11 -14.84
N LYS A 89 17.41 -11.89 -15.76
CA LYS A 89 18.83 -12.26 -15.70
C LYS A 89 19.74 -11.04 -15.83
N PHE A 90 19.38 -10.06 -16.67
CA PHE A 90 20.12 -8.80 -16.78
C PHE A 90 19.95 -7.90 -15.54
N ILE A 91 18.75 -7.82 -14.98
CA ILE A 91 18.50 -7.09 -13.72
C ILE A 91 19.31 -7.71 -12.57
N GLN A 92 19.35 -9.04 -12.46
CA GLN A 92 20.17 -9.72 -11.46
C GLN A 92 21.65 -9.45 -11.65
N PHE A 93 22.14 -9.47 -12.89
CA PHE A 93 23.55 -9.21 -13.17
C PHE A 93 23.93 -7.75 -12.91
N ASP A 94 23.09 -6.80 -13.32
CA ASP A 94 23.22 -5.37 -13.00
C ASP A 94 23.33 -5.13 -11.49
N ARG A 95 22.63 -5.93 -10.67
CA ARG A 95 22.67 -5.85 -9.21
C ARG A 95 24.03 -6.23 -8.62
N VAL A 96 24.63 -7.30 -9.16
CA VAL A 96 25.96 -7.79 -8.77
C VAL A 96 27.03 -6.76 -9.15
N LEU A 97 26.95 -6.22 -10.37
CA LEU A 97 27.91 -5.24 -10.88
C LEU A 97 27.85 -3.90 -10.15
N GLY A 98 26.70 -3.55 -9.55
CA GLY A 98 26.52 -2.30 -8.80
C GLY A 98 27.54 -2.09 -7.67
N LEU A 99 28.12 -3.16 -7.10
CA LEU A 99 29.19 -3.06 -6.10
C LEU A 99 30.55 -2.65 -6.68
N PHE A 100 30.75 -2.83 -7.98
CA PHE A 100 32.05 -2.71 -8.65
C PHE A 100 32.13 -1.51 -9.59
N ARG A 101 31.02 -0.77 -9.76
CA ARG A 101 31.00 0.47 -10.54
C ARG A 101 31.68 1.58 -9.78
N LYS A 102 32.73 2.16 -10.38
CA LYS A 102 33.39 3.36 -9.89
C LYS A 102 32.49 4.57 -10.11
N ASN A 103 31.60 4.84 -9.16
CA ASN A 103 31.32 6.22 -8.76
C ASN A 103 31.82 6.39 -7.33
N VAL A 104 32.97 7.05 -7.28
CA VAL A 104 33.58 7.69 -6.13
C VAL A 104 32.49 8.55 -5.46
N ASN A 105 32.20 8.25 -4.19
CA ASN A 105 31.24 8.92 -3.31
C ASN A 105 29.74 8.56 -3.48
N ALA A 106 29.32 7.59 -2.65
CA ALA A 106 28.07 7.56 -1.85
C ALA A 106 26.87 6.66 -2.25
N GLU A 107 26.61 6.27 -3.50
CA GLU A 107 25.48 5.36 -3.79
C GLU A 107 25.76 4.40 -4.96
N ALA A 108 25.51 3.09 -4.79
CA ALA A 108 25.63 2.10 -5.86
C ALA A 108 24.85 2.54 -7.12
N SER A 109 25.53 2.76 -8.24
CA SER A 109 24.91 3.18 -9.49
C SER A 109 24.38 1.95 -10.23
N TYR A 110 23.07 1.84 -10.45
CA TYR A 110 22.49 0.80 -11.30
C TYR A 110 22.17 1.35 -12.69
N ILE A 111 22.38 0.53 -13.72
CA ILE A 111 21.91 0.86 -15.07
C ILE A 111 20.40 0.72 -15.13
N THR A 112 19.85 -0.30 -14.48
CA THR A 112 18.41 -0.53 -14.48
C THR A 112 17.74 0.33 -13.41
N PRO A 113 16.73 1.16 -13.76
CA PRO A 113 15.93 1.87 -12.77
C PRO A 113 15.21 0.93 -11.80
N VAL A 114 15.02 -0.34 -12.20
CA VAL A 114 14.43 -1.38 -11.34
C VAL A 114 15.29 -1.60 -10.10
N ASN A 115 16.60 -1.81 -10.24
CA ASN A 115 17.47 -2.04 -9.08
C ASN A 115 17.62 -0.81 -8.18
N LEU A 116 17.60 0.41 -8.72
CA LEU A 116 17.55 1.64 -7.90
C LEU A 116 16.31 1.65 -6.99
N ASN A 117 15.14 1.36 -7.57
CA ASN A 117 13.89 1.32 -6.81
C ASN A 117 13.86 0.18 -5.78
N LEU A 118 14.37 -0.99 -6.15
CA LEU A 118 14.46 -2.14 -5.24
C LEU A 118 15.44 -1.89 -4.10
N LEU A 119 16.62 -1.32 -4.36
CA LEU A 119 17.60 -0.96 -3.32
C LEU A 119 17.02 0.10 -2.38
N ALA A 120 16.39 1.15 -2.91
CA ALA A 120 15.75 2.17 -2.08
C ALA A 120 14.67 1.58 -1.15
N LYS A 121 13.93 0.58 -1.63
CA LYS A 121 12.95 -0.16 -0.82
C LYS A 121 13.64 -1.09 0.19
N TRP A 122 14.73 -1.76 -0.20
CA TRP A 122 15.54 -2.64 0.66
C TRP A 122 16.16 -1.89 1.84
N LYS A 123 16.87 -0.78 1.56
CA LYS A 123 17.47 0.10 2.57
C LYS A 123 16.42 0.65 3.53
N ARG A 124 15.26 1.05 3.01
CA ARG A 124 14.13 1.54 3.82
C ARG A 124 13.61 0.49 4.80
N TYR A 125 13.74 -0.80 4.48
CA TYR A 125 13.35 -1.90 5.36
C TYR A 125 14.45 -2.29 6.34
N ASN A 126 15.59 -1.59 6.32
CA ASN A 126 16.76 -1.81 7.17
C ASN A 126 17.32 -3.23 7.04
N TYR A 127 17.35 -3.77 5.82
CA TYR A 127 17.99 -5.04 5.50
C TYR A 127 19.42 -4.82 5.01
N ASP A 128 20.28 -5.81 5.27
CA ASP A 128 21.69 -5.78 4.89
C ASP A 128 21.86 -5.64 3.37
N GLU A 129 22.52 -4.56 2.94
CA GLU A 129 22.80 -4.28 1.53
C GLU A 129 23.70 -5.35 0.91
N ALA A 130 24.59 -5.98 1.67
CA ALA A 130 25.45 -7.04 1.15
C ALA A 130 24.63 -8.21 0.60
N ILE A 131 23.51 -8.56 1.25
CA ILE A 131 22.59 -9.60 0.78
C ILE A 131 21.94 -9.17 -0.53
N PHE A 132 21.56 -7.90 -0.65
CA PHE A 132 20.96 -7.35 -1.87
C PHE A 132 21.85 -7.62 -3.08
N HIS A 133 23.14 -7.34 -2.95
CA HIS A 133 24.10 -7.47 -4.04
C HIS A 133 24.58 -8.91 -4.28
N LYS A 134 24.88 -9.66 -3.22
CA LYS A 134 25.50 -11.00 -3.32
C LYS A 134 24.50 -12.10 -3.69
N HIS A 135 23.22 -11.91 -3.36
CA HIS A 135 22.19 -12.95 -3.55
C HIS A 135 20.99 -12.43 -4.35
N PRO A 136 21.18 -12.04 -5.63
CA PRO A 136 20.14 -11.41 -6.42
C PRO A 136 18.90 -12.30 -6.62
N GLU A 137 19.06 -13.62 -6.71
CA GLU A 137 17.93 -14.54 -6.84
C GLU A 137 17.05 -14.57 -5.58
N PHE A 138 17.66 -14.58 -4.39
CA PHE A 138 16.95 -14.51 -3.12
C PHE A 138 16.15 -13.20 -2.99
N VAL A 139 16.75 -12.09 -3.40
CA VAL A 139 16.09 -10.79 -3.42
C VAL A 139 14.88 -10.81 -4.35
N ASP A 140 15.03 -11.35 -5.56
CA ASP A 140 13.92 -11.49 -6.51
C ASP A 140 12.79 -12.36 -5.95
N PHE A 141 13.13 -13.47 -5.30
CA PHE A 141 12.18 -14.34 -4.59
C PHE A 141 11.36 -13.55 -3.56
N LEU A 142 12.01 -12.73 -2.73
CA LEU A 142 11.31 -11.91 -1.73
C LEU A 142 10.40 -10.85 -2.37
N PHE A 143 10.79 -10.28 -3.52
CA PHE A 143 10.02 -9.25 -4.24
C PHE A 143 8.93 -9.80 -5.17
N GLN A 144 8.87 -11.12 -5.41
CA GLN A 144 7.89 -11.75 -6.29
C GLN A 144 6.44 -11.66 -5.75
N SER A 145 6.27 -11.41 -4.45
CA SER A 145 4.97 -11.31 -3.78
C SER A 145 4.94 -10.22 -2.70
N THR A 146 3.96 -10.28 -1.79
CA THR A 146 3.93 -9.41 -0.60
C THR A 146 4.93 -9.84 0.48
N LEU A 147 5.66 -10.94 0.31
CA LEU A 147 6.58 -11.53 1.30
C LEU A 147 7.58 -10.53 1.92
N ILE A 148 8.37 -9.82 1.11
CA ILE A 148 9.30 -8.79 1.63
C ILE A 148 8.58 -7.72 2.47
N SER A 149 7.35 -7.39 2.10
CA SER A 149 6.55 -6.36 2.77
C SER A 149 5.89 -6.90 4.05
N GLN A 150 5.62 -8.21 4.12
CA GLN A 150 5.24 -8.90 5.34
C GLN A 150 6.41 -8.94 6.33
N MET A 151 7.59 -9.36 5.89
CA MET A 151 8.80 -9.35 6.74
C MET A 151 9.13 -7.95 7.28
N LYS A 152 8.91 -6.90 6.47
CA LYS A 152 9.16 -5.51 6.88
C LYS A 152 8.51 -5.19 8.22
N ILE A 153 7.28 -5.65 8.45
CA ILE A 153 6.51 -5.28 9.63
C ILE A 153 6.81 -6.14 10.87
N THR A 154 7.55 -7.25 10.73
CA THR A 154 7.94 -8.15 11.84
C THR A 154 9.27 -7.76 12.46
N LYS A 155 9.60 -8.34 13.62
CA LYS A 155 10.90 -8.16 14.28
C LYS A 155 12.05 -8.97 13.66
N ASP A 156 11.75 -9.83 12.69
CA ASP A 156 12.70 -10.76 12.11
C ASP A 156 13.69 -10.09 11.14
N THR A 157 14.80 -10.78 10.91
CA THR A 157 15.87 -10.36 9.99
C THR A 157 16.20 -11.49 9.02
N ILE A 158 16.98 -11.18 7.99
CA ILE A 158 17.53 -12.19 7.08
C ILE A 158 18.88 -12.63 7.67
N LYS A 159 19.05 -13.93 7.92
CA LYS A 159 20.30 -14.50 8.40
C LYS A 159 21.07 -15.11 7.23
N VAL A 160 22.40 -15.17 7.32
CA VAL A 160 23.23 -15.98 6.41
C VAL A 160 23.60 -17.28 7.13
N CYS A 161 23.22 -18.41 6.55
CA CYS A 161 23.53 -19.77 6.99
C CYS A 161 24.37 -20.43 5.90
N GLU A 162 25.59 -20.87 6.23
CA GLU A 162 26.48 -21.56 5.27
C GLU A 162 26.70 -20.75 3.97
N GLY A 163 26.85 -19.43 4.10
CA GLY A 163 27.04 -18.53 2.96
C GLY A 163 25.79 -18.26 2.11
N LYS A 164 24.62 -18.80 2.49
CA LYS A 164 23.33 -18.55 1.82
C LYS A 164 22.38 -17.76 2.69
N PRO A 165 21.58 -16.84 2.13
CA PRO A 165 20.54 -16.16 2.90
C PRO A 165 19.45 -17.17 3.31
N ALA A 166 18.91 -16.97 4.50
CA ALA A 166 17.93 -17.85 5.12
C ALA A 166 16.77 -17.03 5.71
N LEU A 167 15.58 -17.63 5.68
CA LEU A 167 14.39 -17.12 6.36
C LEU A 167 14.01 -18.02 7.52
N LEU A 168 13.40 -17.44 8.53
CA LEU A 168 12.73 -18.20 9.58
C LEU A 168 11.43 -18.81 9.02
N VAL A 169 11.27 -20.11 9.16
CA VAL A 169 10.11 -20.91 8.74
C VAL A 169 9.72 -21.79 9.92
N GLU A 170 8.55 -21.56 10.48
CA GLU A 170 8.04 -22.30 11.65
C GLU A 170 9.05 -22.35 12.83
N GLY A 171 9.82 -21.27 13.00
CA GLY A 171 10.85 -21.14 14.04
C GLY A 171 12.22 -21.72 13.67
N GLN A 172 12.40 -22.29 12.48
CA GLN A 172 13.67 -22.84 12.01
C GLN A 172 14.25 -22.01 10.85
N TRP A 173 15.57 -21.80 10.86
CA TRP A 173 16.25 -21.10 9.76
C TRP A 173 16.36 -22.02 8.55
N MET A 174 15.69 -21.64 7.46
CA MET A 174 15.71 -22.36 6.19
C MET A 174 16.52 -21.58 5.16
N PRO A 175 17.68 -22.11 4.69
CA PRO A 175 18.46 -21.52 3.61
C PRO A 175 17.70 -21.45 2.27
N TYR A 176 18.13 -20.56 1.38
CA TYR A 176 17.42 -20.22 0.15
C TYR A 176 17.17 -21.37 -0.82
N ASP A 177 18.13 -22.28 -1.00
CA ASP A 177 17.96 -23.50 -1.80
C ASP A 177 16.78 -24.34 -1.30
N LYS A 178 16.71 -24.60 0.00
CA LYS A 178 15.58 -25.31 0.62
C LYS A 178 14.27 -24.54 0.52
N LEU A 179 14.31 -23.20 0.61
CA LEU A 179 13.12 -22.36 0.39
C LEU A 179 12.60 -22.53 -1.04
N GLN A 180 13.48 -22.54 -2.04
CA GLN A 180 13.11 -22.72 -3.45
C GLN A 180 12.59 -24.13 -3.72
N GLU A 181 13.11 -25.15 -3.05
CA GLU A 181 12.61 -26.53 -3.14
C GLU A 181 11.21 -26.64 -2.53
N THR A 182 11.01 -26.06 -1.35
CA THR A 182 9.80 -26.22 -0.53
C THR A 182 8.63 -25.34 -0.98
N PHE A 183 8.90 -24.10 -1.39
CA PHE A 183 7.86 -23.11 -1.65
C PHE A 183 7.84 -22.63 -3.09
N SER A 184 6.68 -22.15 -3.52
CA SER A 184 6.50 -21.47 -4.80
C SER A 184 5.46 -20.36 -4.67
N PHE A 185 5.33 -19.56 -5.71
CA PHE A 185 4.35 -18.48 -5.78
C PHE A 185 3.24 -18.84 -6.77
N LYS A 186 1.99 -18.58 -6.37
CA LYS A 186 0.81 -18.76 -7.23
C LYS A 186 -0.06 -17.54 -7.18
N PHE A 187 -0.51 -17.08 -8.34
CA PHE A 187 -1.54 -16.04 -8.44
C PHE A 187 -2.91 -16.67 -8.21
N TYR A 188 -3.68 -16.13 -7.27
CA TYR A 188 -5.04 -16.55 -6.94
C TYR A 188 -6.04 -15.54 -7.48
N PRO A 189 -6.74 -15.81 -8.61
CA PRO A 189 -7.65 -14.86 -9.26
C PRO A 189 -8.82 -14.39 -8.38
N GLU A 190 -9.26 -15.23 -7.45
CA GLU A 190 -10.33 -14.95 -6.48
C GLU A 190 -9.92 -13.91 -5.42
N TYR A 191 -8.62 -13.79 -5.19
CA TYR A 191 -8.01 -12.82 -4.28
C TYR A 191 -7.29 -11.69 -5.02
N ASN A 192 -7.04 -11.84 -6.33
CA ASN A 192 -6.24 -10.92 -7.13
C ASN A 192 -4.87 -10.62 -6.48
N GLU A 193 -4.20 -11.65 -5.99
CA GLU A 193 -2.91 -11.57 -5.30
C GLU A 193 -2.06 -12.81 -5.56
N THR A 194 -0.74 -12.61 -5.64
CA THR A 194 0.25 -13.70 -5.66
C THR A 194 0.63 -14.06 -4.23
N LEU A 195 0.41 -15.32 -3.85
CA LEU A 195 0.67 -15.84 -2.50
C LEU A 195 1.74 -16.93 -2.54
N LEU A 196 2.50 -17.05 -1.45
CA LEU A 196 3.45 -18.13 -1.24
C LEU A 196 2.67 -19.38 -0.81
N TYR A 197 2.97 -20.51 -1.43
CA TYR A 197 2.41 -21.80 -1.04
C TYR A 197 3.52 -22.86 -0.91
N LYS A 198 3.31 -23.82 -0.01
CA LYS A 198 4.18 -25.00 0.12
C LYS A 198 3.83 -25.98 -1.00
N LYS A 199 4.81 -26.38 -1.82
CA LYS A 199 4.56 -27.17 -3.05
C LYS A 199 3.90 -28.52 -2.77
N GLU A 200 4.35 -29.18 -1.72
CA GLU A 200 3.87 -30.50 -1.31
C GLU A 200 2.39 -30.48 -0.91
N THR A 201 1.98 -29.51 -0.08
CA THR A 201 0.65 -29.51 0.55
C THR A 201 -0.33 -28.52 -0.11
N ASN A 202 0.14 -27.65 -1.00
CA ASN A 202 -0.61 -26.51 -1.55
C ASN A 202 -1.16 -25.52 -0.51
N GLN A 203 -0.69 -25.60 0.74
CA GLN A 203 -1.08 -24.68 1.80
C GLN A 203 -0.43 -23.31 1.60
N ILE A 204 -1.17 -22.24 1.91
CA ILE A 204 -0.68 -20.86 1.82
C ILE A 204 0.09 -20.51 3.10
N TYR A 205 1.26 -19.92 2.90
CA TYR A 205 2.12 -19.46 3.99
C TYR A 205 2.21 -17.93 3.97
N SER A 206 2.23 -17.33 5.17
CA SER A 206 2.45 -15.90 5.35
C SER A 206 3.51 -15.67 6.42
N TYR A 207 4.25 -14.58 6.28
CA TYR A 207 5.27 -14.16 7.24
C TYR A 207 4.62 -13.31 8.32
N LEU A 208 4.59 -13.77 9.58
CA LEU A 208 3.87 -13.12 10.68
C LEU A 208 4.80 -12.77 11.84
N ASP A 209 4.45 -11.75 12.62
CA ASP A 209 5.26 -11.22 13.74
C ASP A 209 5.06 -12.05 15.03
N LEU A 210 5.12 -13.37 14.90
CA LEU A 210 4.97 -14.34 15.99
C LEU A 210 6.31 -14.86 16.51
N GLY A 211 7.43 -14.43 15.90
CA GLY A 211 8.78 -14.92 16.20
C GLY A 211 9.09 -16.28 15.56
N THR A 212 8.23 -16.77 14.67
CA THR A 212 8.38 -18.04 13.93
C THR A 212 8.55 -17.84 12.43
N GLY A 213 8.43 -16.61 11.93
CA GLY A 213 8.59 -16.26 10.52
C GLY A 213 7.44 -16.75 9.63
N LEU A 214 7.76 -17.50 8.56
CA LEU A 214 6.78 -18.12 7.68
C LEU A 214 6.01 -19.22 8.40
N ILE A 215 4.68 -19.14 8.40
CA ILE A 215 3.79 -20.18 8.94
C ILE A 215 2.59 -20.39 8.03
N GLU A 216 1.91 -21.54 8.15
CA GLU A 216 0.64 -21.78 7.48
C GLU A 216 -0.41 -20.76 7.94
N PHE A 217 -0.76 -19.85 7.03
CA PHE A 217 -1.70 -18.78 7.30
C PHE A 217 -2.25 -18.23 5.98
N ASN A 218 -3.55 -18.42 5.76
CA ASN A 218 -4.24 -17.88 4.60
C ASN A 218 -4.86 -16.52 4.96
N PRO A 219 -4.38 -15.43 4.36
CA PRO A 219 -4.79 -14.09 4.75
C PRO A 219 -6.27 -13.76 4.48
N PHE A 220 -6.97 -14.58 3.70
CA PHE A 220 -8.36 -14.36 3.31
C PHE A 220 -9.37 -15.28 4.02
N THR A 221 -8.93 -16.41 4.56
CA THR A 221 -9.82 -17.43 5.14
C THR A 221 -9.56 -17.74 6.61
N THR A 222 -8.37 -17.45 7.13
CA THR A 222 -8.03 -17.75 8.54
C THR A 222 -8.83 -16.88 9.53
N GLY A 223 -9.14 -15.64 9.16
CA GLY A 223 -9.92 -14.69 9.96
C GLY A 223 -9.33 -14.32 11.31
N LEU A 224 -10.18 -13.88 12.25
CA LEU A 224 -9.74 -13.47 13.60
C LEU A 224 -9.56 -14.66 14.55
N ASN A 225 -9.33 -15.86 14.02
CA ASN A 225 -9.15 -17.09 14.79
C ASN A 225 -7.68 -17.38 15.13
N ARG A 226 -6.73 -16.82 14.36
CA ARG A 226 -5.29 -16.95 14.63
C ARG A 226 -4.67 -15.56 14.80
N PRO A 227 -3.75 -15.39 15.75
CA PRO A 227 -3.05 -14.13 15.90
C PRO A 227 -2.06 -13.89 14.76
N ILE A 228 -1.80 -12.62 14.47
CA ILE A 228 -0.81 -12.17 13.48
C ILE A 228 0.49 -11.67 14.12
N SER A 229 0.45 -11.40 15.43
CA SER A 229 1.58 -10.90 16.22
C SER A 229 1.38 -11.26 17.69
N LYS A 230 2.47 -11.26 18.45
CA LYS A 230 2.48 -11.42 19.91
C LYS A 230 3.32 -10.31 20.55
N ILE A 231 2.69 -9.54 21.41
CA ILE A 231 3.37 -8.52 22.23
C ILE A 231 3.74 -9.09 23.59
N THR A 232 4.77 -8.53 24.21
CA THR A 232 5.19 -8.92 25.56
C THR A 232 4.13 -8.55 26.59
N LYS A 233 4.14 -9.23 27.75
CA LYS A 233 3.26 -8.90 28.89
C LYS A 233 3.35 -7.42 29.29
N LYS A 234 4.56 -6.86 29.28
CA LYS A 234 4.80 -5.44 29.57
C LYS A 234 4.10 -4.54 28.55
N GLU A 235 4.32 -4.78 27.25
CA GLU A 235 3.68 -4.02 26.17
C GLU A 235 2.15 -4.12 26.21
N TYR A 236 1.62 -5.30 26.54
CA TYR A 236 0.18 -5.51 26.72
C TYR A 236 -0.36 -4.67 27.87
N LEU A 237 0.26 -4.72 29.06
CA LEU A 237 -0.20 -3.95 30.23
C LEU A 237 -0.16 -2.44 29.97
N GLU A 238 0.90 -1.95 29.32
CA GLU A 238 0.99 -0.54 28.90
C GLU A 238 -0.11 -0.15 27.90
N THR A 239 -0.46 -1.05 26.99
CA THR A 239 -1.53 -0.82 26.00
C THR A 239 -2.90 -0.85 26.67
N LEU A 240 -3.10 -1.77 27.63
CA LEU A 240 -4.33 -1.88 28.42
C LEU A 240 -4.55 -0.63 29.26
N GLU A 241 -3.51 -0.11 29.91
CA GLU A 241 -3.57 1.13 30.69
C GLU A 241 -4.04 2.31 29.82
N VAL A 242 -3.55 2.40 28.57
CA VAL A 242 -4.02 3.41 27.61
C VAL A 242 -5.47 3.14 27.19
N ALA A 243 -5.82 1.89 26.90
CA ALA A 243 -7.16 1.49 26.51
C ALA A 243 -8.20 1.81 27.59
N GLN A 244 -7.81 1.67 28.86
CA GLN A 244 -8.64 1.97 30.01
C GLN A 244 -8.90 3.46 30.19
N ARG A 245 -8.21 4.36 29.48
CA ARG A 245 -8.50 5.82 29.50
C ARG A 245 -9.69 6.20 28.62
N PHE A 246 -10.15 5.30 27.74
CA PHE A 246 -11.29 5.55 26.88
C PHE A 246 -12.57 5.60 27.72
N ILE A 247 -13.33 6.70 27.70
CA ILE A 247 -14.59 6.81 28.44
C ILE A 247 -15.73 6.58 27.45
N ARG A 248 -16.64 5.64 27.74
CA ARG A 248 -17.81 5.38 26.89
C ARG A 248 -18.88 6.45 27.12
N GLU A 249 -19.70 6.71 26.10
CA GLU A 249 -20.85 7.61 26.24
C GLU A 249 -21.80 7.11 27.34
N GLY A 250 -22.14 7.99 28.29
CA GLY A 250 -22.94 7.65 29.47
C GLY A 250 -22.15 7.07 30.66
N GLU A 251 -20.82 7.00 30.60
CA GLU A 251 -19.97 6.68 31.77
C GLU A 251 -19.37 7.97 32.36
N ASP A 252 -19.70 8.30 33.61
CA ASP A 252 -19.31 9.57 34.25
C ASP A 252 -17.88 9.58 34.81
N SER A 253 -17.23 8.42 34.93
CA SER A 253 -15.81 8.30 35.33
C SER A 253 -15.21 6.93 34.95
N LEU A 254 -13.91 6.75 35.19
CA LEU A 254 -13.19 5.47 35.08
C LEU A 254 -13.65 4.50 36.16
N ASP A 255 -14.88 4.04 36.03
CA ASP A 255 -15.63 3.29 37.01
C ASP A 255 -15.05 1.87 37.23
N VAL A 256 -15.47 1.15 38.28
CA VAL A 256 -14.94 -0.21 38.61
C VAL A 256 -15.11 -1.20 37.45
N ARG A 257 -16.15 -1.03 36.62
CA ARG A 257 -16.37 -1.84 35.39
C ARG A 257 -15.26 -1.64 34.37
N HIS A 258 -14.66 -0.45 34.30
CA HIS A 258 -13.53 -0.13 33.42
C HIS A 258 -12.29 -0.96 33.77
N LYS A 259 -12.05 -1.22 35.07
CA LYS A 259 -10.94 -2.06 35.56
C LYS A 259 -11.15 -3.57 35.29
N LYS A 260 -12.38 -4.02 35.06
CA LYS A 260 -12.70 -5.42 34.72
C LYS A 260 -12.53 -5.74 33.24
N ARG A 261 -12.51 -4.73 32.36
CA ARG A 261 -12.25 -4.87 30.91
C ARG A 261 -10.76 -5.14 30.70
N ARG A 262 -10.41 -6.38 30.33
CA ARG A 262 -9.02 -6.85 30.15
C ARG A 262 -8.66 -7.13 28.68
N PHE A 263 -9.61 -7.06 27.77
CA PHE A 263 -9.36 -7.21 26.34
C PHE A 263 -9.27 -5.82 25.72
N ILE A 264 -8.63 -5.69 24.56
CA ILE A 264 -8.45 -4.40 23.89
C ILE A 264 -8.98 -4.50 22.46
N PHE A 265 -9.85 -3.55 22.10
CA PHE A 265 -10.24 -3.28 20.72
C PHE A 265 -9.45 -2.07 20.24
N GLN A 266 -8.68 -2.22 19.17
CA GLN A 266 -7.98 -1.11 18.53
C GLN A 266 -8.68 -0.71 17.23
N ILE A 267 -8.92 0.58 17.07
CA ILE A 267 -9.25 1.18 15.78
C ILE A 267 -7.95 1.77 15.23
N VAL A 268 -7.53 1.31 14.06
CA VAL A 268 -6.31 1.79 13.41
C VAL A 268 -6.69 2.57 12.16
N THR A 269 -6.14 3.77 12.02
CA THR A 269 -6.18 4.52 10.76
C THR A 269 -4.79 4.95 10.34
N SER A 270 -4.59 5.08 9.03
CA SER A 270 -3.30 5.49 8.45
C SER A 270 -3.47 6.70 7.54
N THR A 271 -2.45 7.56 7.52
CA THR A 271 -2.36 8.73 6.62
C THR A 271 -1.10 8.59 5.76
N VAL A 272 -1.24 8.55 4.43
CA VAL A 272 -0.10 8.41 3.50
C VAL A 272 0.40 9.78 3.02
N LYS A 273 1.72 9.91 2.85
CA LYS A 273 2.34 11.07 2.23
C LYS A 273 1.90 11.19 0.77
N THR A 274 1.49 12.38 0.35
CA THR A 274 1.37 12.69 -1.08
C THR A 274 2.45 13.69 -1.43
N ASN A 275 3.09 13.51 -2.59
CA ASN A 275 4.10 14.45 -3.11
C ASN A 275 3.51 15.77 -3.62
N THR A 276 2.20 15.98 -3.45
CA THR A 276 1.47 17.17 -3.91
C THR A 276 1.34 18.20 -2.78
N GLN A 277 2.43 18.90 -2.47
CA GLN A 277 2.38 20.13 -1.68
C GLN A 277 2.00 21.31 -2.59
N HIS A 278 0.76 21.34 -3.08
CA HIS A 278 0.27 22.55 -3.74
C HIS A 278 -0.47 23.42 -2.71
N PRO A 279 -0.04 24.68 -2.47
CA PRO A 279 -0.64 25.55 -1.45
C PRO A 279 -2.13 25.86 -1.70
N LEU A 280 -2.58 25.74 -2.96
CA LEU A 280 -3.99 25.94 -3.35
C LEU A 280 -4.92 24.74 -3.06
N THR A 281 -4.40 23.59 -2.62
CA THR A 281 -5.17 22.36 -2.36
C THR A 281 -5.15 21.93 -0.88
N GLY A 282 -4.70 22.80 0.04
CA GLY A 282 -4.35 22.46 1.42
C GLY A 282 -5.37 21.60 2.20
N ASN A 283 -6.66 21.95 2.14
CA ASN A 283 -7.70 21.17 2.82
C ASN A 283 -8.26 20.02 1.98
N PHE A 284 -8.35 20.16 0.64
CA PHE A 284 -8.70 19.07 -0.28
C PHE A 284 -7.73 17.88 -0.14
N ASN A 285 -6.43 18.17 -0.05
CA ASN A 285 -5.41 17.15 0.13
C ASN A 285 -5.52 16.45 1.49
N LYS A 286 -5.84 17.19 2.56
CA LYS A 286 -6.02 16.65 3.91
C LYS A 286 -7.26 15.75 4.05
N PHE A 287 -8.31 15.99 3.27
CA PHE A 287 -9.56 15.25 3.34
C PHE A 287 -9.70 14.13 2.30
N PHE A 288 -9.25 14.33 1.06
CA PHE A 288 -9.47 13.41 -0.06
C PHE A 288 -8.19 12.97 -0.76
N ALA A 289 -7.23 13.86 -0.99
CA ALA A 289 -6.06 13.48 -1.80
C ALA A 289 -5.09 12.55 -1.06
N LYS A 290 -5.02 12.62 0.28
CA LYS A 290 -4.28 11.64 1.08
C LYS A 290 -5.11 10.37 1.23
N PRO A 291 -4.68 9.23 0.68
CA PRO A 291 -5.33 7.96 0.92
C PRO A 291 -5.42 7.69 2.43
N LYS A 292 -6.61 7.27 2.89
CA LYS A 292 -6.87 6.88 4.28
C LYS A 292 -7.58 5.53 4.29
N HIS A 293 -7.22 4.70 5.25
CA HIS A 293 -7.85 3.42 5.48
C HIS A 293 -8.02 3.18 6.97
N SER A 294 -9.07 2.42 7.32
CA SER A 294 -9.34 2.01 8.68
C SER A 294 -9.49 0.49 8.75
N TYR A 295 -9.02 -0.08 9.85
CA TYR A 295 -9.14 -1.49 10.15
C TYR A 295 -9.07 -1.67 11.66
N ILE A 296 -9.25 -2.89 12.12
CA ILE A 296 -9.37 -3.18 13.55
C ILE A 296 -8.34 -4.21 13.99
N ARG A 297 -7.98 -4.13 15.27
CA ARG A 297 -7.29 -5.20 15.97
C ARG A 297 -7.99 -5.55 17.26
N LEU A 298 -7.86 -6.81 17.67
CA LEU A 298 -8.26 -7.30 18.97
C LEU A 298 -7.03 -7.84 19.68
N ILE A 299 -6.88 -7.54 20.97
CA ILE A 299 -5.77 -8.03 21.78
C ILE A 299 -6.33 -8.70 23.04
N ASN A 300 -5.86 -9.91 23.32
CA ASN A 300 -6.23 -10.66 24.52
C ASN A 300 -5.20 -10.47 25.66
N PRO A 301 -5.51 -10.91 26.90
CA PRO A 301 -4.61 -10.82 28.04
C PRO A 301 -3.26 -11.52 27.87
N GLU A 302 -3.19 -12.50 26.97
CA GLU A 302 -1.98 -13.24 26.63
C GLU A 302 -1.05 -12.46 25.69
N GLY A 303 -1.46 -11.26 25.26
CA GLY A 303 -0.70 -10.40 24.35
C GLY A 303 -0.79 -10.82 22.88
N GLU A 304 -1.73 -11.68 22.53
CA GLU A 304 -1.95 -12.11 21.16
C GLU A 304 -2.78 -11.07 20.41
N VAL A 305 -2.35 -10.72 19.20
CA VAL A 305 -2.94 -9.66 18.39
C VAL A 305 -3.61 -10.27 17.16
N PHE A 306 -4.92 -10.04 17.04
CA PHE A 306 -5.73 -10.46 15.91
C PHE A 306 -6.09 -9.23 15.09
N GLU A 307 -5.97 -9.27 13.78
CA GLU A 307 -6.23 -8.11 12.91
C GLU A 307 -7.12 -8.50 11.75
N THR A 308 -7.97 -7.57 11.31
CA THR A 308 -8.65 -7.71 10.03
C THR A 308 -9.00 -6.34 9.48
N GLY A 309 -8.91 -6.22 8.16
CA GLY A 309 -9.43 -5.08 7.43
C GLY A 309 -10.34 -5.50 6.30
N TYR A 310 -11.06 -4.51 5.78
CA TYR A 310 -12.01 -4.70 4.70
C TYR A 310 -11.58 -3.91 3.48
N ILE A 311 -11.28 -4.62 2.39
CA ILE A 311 -10.69 -4.05 1.20
C ILE A 311 -11.54 -4.37 -0.03
N LEU A 312 -11.33 -3.56 -1.07
CA LEU A 312 -11.91 -3.78 -2.39
C LEU A 312 -11.34 -5.07 -3.00
N GLY A 313 -12.21 -5.91 -3.56
CA GLY A 313 -11.82 -7.21 -4.14
C GLY A 313 -10.98 -7.08 -5.40
N LYS A 314 -11.42 -6.22 -6.33
CA LYS A 314 -10.77 -5.90 -7.62
C LYS A 314 -10.90 -4.41 -7.91
N LYS A 315 -9.96 -3.85 -8.69
CA LYS A 315 -10.01 -2.43 -9.08
C LYS A 315 -11.35 -2.13 -9.75
N LEU A 316 -12.11 -1.18 -9.20
CA LEU A 316 -13.37 -0.75 -9.79
C LEU A 316 -13.10 -0.09 -11.15
N LYS A 317 -13.93 -0.40 -12.14
CA LYS A 317 -13.96 0.32 -13.42
C LYS A 317 -14.49 1.74 -13.22
N GLU A 318 -15.44 1.91 -12.30
CA GLU A 318 -16.07 3.19 -11.98
C GLU A 318 -16.05 3.45 -10.46
N PRO A 319 -15.61 4.63 -9.99
CA PRO A 319 -15.38 4.92 -8.56
C PRO A 319 -16.60 4.80 -7.64
N LEU A 320 -17.81 4.68 -8.20
CA LEU A 320 -19.08 4.71 -7.48
C LEU A 320 -19.90 3.43 -7.64
N SER A 321 -19.37 2.47 -8.40
CA SER A 321 -19.98 1.15 -8.59
C SER A 321 -19.87 0.27 -7.36
N THR A 322 -20.82 -0.66 -7.20
CA THR A 322 -20.71 -1.73 -6.20
C THR A 322 -19.92 -2.90 -6.78
N ASP A 323 -18.97 -3.43 -6.01
CA ASP A 323 -18.30 -4.69 -6.34
C ASP A 323 -18.19 -5.59 -5.10
N LYS A 324 -17.58 -6.76 -5.23
CA LYS A 324 -17.31 -7.64 -4.10
C LYS A 324 -16.12 -7.11 -3.32
N GLY A 325 -16.32 -6.82 -2.04
CA GLY A 325 -15.21 -6.63 -1.11
C GLY A 325 -14.72 -7.96 -0.55
N LYS A 326 -13.61 -7.90 0.17
CA LYS A 326 -13.02 -9.03 0.86
C LYS A 326 -12.41 -8.58 2.17
N PHE A 327 -12.49 -9.46 3.16
CA PHE A 327 -11.72 -9.31 4.37
C PHE A 327 -10.32 -9.84 4.16
N ARG A 328 -9.35 -9.23 4.84
CA ARG A 328 -7.97 -9.66 4.80
C ARG A 328 -7.29 -9.42 6.14
N SER A 329 -6.46 -10.37 6.54
CA SER A 329 -5.54 -10.30 7.67
C SER A 329 -4.17 -10.80 7.20
N VAL A 330 -3.03 -10.17 7.42
CA VAL A 330 -2.81 -8.79 7.87
C VAL A 330 -3.36 -7.81 6.81
N ASP A 331 -3.90 -6.67 7.24
CA ASP A 331 -4.38 -5.64 6.33
C ASP A 331 -3.23 -5.06 5.48
N PRO A 332 -3.40 -4.87 4.15
CA PRO A 332 -2.33 -4.36 3.29
C PRO A 332 -1.76 -2.99 3.69
N TRP A 333 -2.51 -2.21 4.47
CA TRP A 333 -2.06 -0.92 4.95
C TRP A 333 -1.03 -1.01 6.07
N GLU A 334 -0.87 -2.16 6.72
CA GLU A 334 0.27 -2.41 7.59
C GLU A 334 1.59 -2.35 6.81
N PHE A 335 1.60 -2.93 5.61
CA PHE A 335 2.76 -2.96 4.72
C PHE A 335 3.05 -1.60 4.08
N THR A 336 2.02 -0.78 3.92
CA THR A 336 2.10 0.53 3.27
C THR A 336 2.82 1.53 4.18
N GLN A 337 3.75 2.29 3.60
CA GLN A 337 4.39 3.38 4.33
C GLN A 337 3.38 4.51 4.55
N CYS A 338 3.21 4.91 5.80
CA CYS A 338 2.36 6.02 6.19
C CYS A 338 3.18 7.08 6.95
N ASP A 339 2.77 8.34 6.83
CA ASP A 339 3.31 9.45 7.63
C ASP A 339 2.94 9.24 9.10
N GLU A 340 1.69 8.83 9.33
CA GLU A 340 1.12 8.64 10.65
C GLU A 340 0.22 7.41 10.65
N ARG A 341 0.32 6.63 11.73
CA ARG A 341 -0.65 5.60 12.09
C ARG A 341 -1.28 5.99 13.44
N ILE A 342 -2.59 6.15 13.44
CA ILE A 342 -3.39 6.62 14.57
C ILE A 342 -4.13 5.41 15.12
N VAL A 343 -3.85 5.06 16.37
CA VAL A 343 -4.39 3.87 17.04
C VAL A 343 -5.19 4.31 18.26
N THR A 344 -6.51 4.12 18.22
CA THR A 344 -7.38 4.34 19.39
C THR A 344 -7.59 3.02 20.11
N ASN A 345 -7.28 2.97 21.40
CA ASN A 345 -7.38 1.77 22.21
C ASN A 345 -8.67 1.83 23.05
N ILE A 346 -9.46 0.76 23.04
CA ILE A 346 -10.72 0.69 23.79
C ILE A 346 -10.69 -0.58 24.63
N ALA A 347 -10.75 -0.43 25.95
CA ALA A 347 -10.87 -1.59 26.83
C ALA A 347 -12.27 -2.22 26.63
N ILE A 348 -12.28 -3.54 26.45
CA ILE A 348 -13.49 -4.36 26.25
C ILE A 348 -13.43 -5.61 27.13
N ASP A 349 -14.59 -6.24 27.34
CA ASP A 349 -14.67 -7.52 28.03
C ASP A 349 -14.53 -8.73 27.09
N LYS A 350 -14.49 -9.94 27.67
CA LYS A 350 -14.34 -11.19 26.91
C LYS A 350 -15.54 -11.46 25.98
N LYS A 351 -16.75 -11.04 26.37
CA LYS A 351 -17.98 -11.25 25.59
C LYS A 351 -17.98 -10.34 24.36
N GLU A 352 -17.61 -9.07 24.53
CA GLU A 352 -17.42 -8.10 23.45
C GLU A 352 -16.34 -8.56 22.47
N PHE A 353 -15.20 -9.05 22.98
CA PHE A 353 -14.11 -9.60 22.17
C PHE A 353 -14.60 -10.77 21.29
N LYS A 354 -15.28 -11.74 21.89
CA LYS A 354 -15.85 -12.89 21.15
C LYS A 354 -16.91 -12.47 20.13
N LYS A 355 -17.74 -11.48 20.45
CA LYS A 355 -18.72 -10.91 19.49
C LYS A 355 -18.02 -10.30 18.29
N ALA A 356 -16.92 -9.57 18.49
CA ALA A 356 -16.15 -8.98 17.39
C ALA A 356 -15.51 -10.06 16.49
N GLN A 357 -14.94 -11.13 17.06
CA GLN A 357 -14.43 -12.27 16.30
C GLN A 357 -15.54 -12.95 15.48
N ALA A 358 -16.67 -13.26 16.12
CA ALA A 358 -17.81 -13.88 15.46
C ALA A 358 -18.36 -13.02 14.32
N TYR A 359 -18.42 -11.70 14.49
CA TYR A 359 -18.87 -10.76 13.46
C TYR A 359 -18.07 -10.93 12.17
N VAL A 360 -16.74 -10.98 12.25
CA VAL A 360 -15.85 -11.11 11.06
C VAL A 360 -15.90 -12.50 10.48
N ASN A 361 -15.82 -13.52 11.33
CA ASN A 361 -15.81 -14.91 10.90
C ASN A 361 -17.08 -15.25 10.11
N ASN A 362 -18.24 -14.72 10.52
CA ASN A 362 -19.51 -14.89 9.81
C ASN A 362 -19.52 -14.35 8.37
N TYR A 363 -18.64 -13.41 8.03
CA TYR A 363 -18.48 -12.95 6.64
C TYR A 363 -17.38 -13.70 5.90
N MET A 364 -16.31 -14.11 6.56
CA MET A 364 -15.21 -14.84 5.93
C MET A 364 -15.57 -16.28 5.58
N THR A 365 -16.41 -16.93 6.38
CA THR A 365 -16.91 -18.29 6.10
C THR A 365 -18.14 -18.31 5.22
N SER A 366 -18.76 -17.15 4.96
CA SER A 366 -19.95 -17.07 4.12
C SER A 366 -19.57 -17.25 2.64
N PRO A 367 -20.31 -18.09 1.88
CA PRO A 367 -20.13 -18.17 0.43
C PRO A 367 -20.48 -16.84 -0.26
N GLU A 368 -21.23 -15.97 0.42
CA GLU A 368 -21.66 -14.68 -0.11
C GLU A 368 -20.73 -13.56 0.32
N LYS A 369 -19.99 -13.02 -0.66
CA LYS A 369 -19.06 -11.92 -0.39
C LYS A 369 -19.80 -10.60 -0.06
N PRO A 370 -19.34 -9.85 0.96
CA PRO A 370 -19.89 -8.54 1.28
C PRO A 370 -19.65 -7.54 0.14
N ALA A 371 -20.64 -6.68 -0.13
CA ALA A 371 -20.54 -5.62 -1.12
C ALA A 371 -19.55 -4.52 -0.68
N PHE A 372 -18.70 -4.06 -1.59
CA PHE A 372 -17.85 -2.90 -1.39
C PHE A 372 -18.38 -1.73 -2.23
N ASN A 373 -18.52 -0.58 -1.58
CA ASN A 373 -18.78 0.69 -2.23
C ASN A 373 -18.01 1.78 -1.49
N TYR A 374 -17.30 2.62 -2.23
CA TYR A 374 -16.43 3.66 -1.65
C TYR A 374 -17.17 4.64 -0.73
N ILE A 375 -18.47 4.81 -0.86
CA ILE A 375 -19.28 5.78 -0.10
C ILE A 375 -20.16 5.11 0.96
N HIS A 376 -20.76 3.97 0.64
CA HIS A 376 -21.82 3.36 1.46
C HIS A 376 -21.41 2.10 2.22
N GLN A 377 -20.39 1.36 1.77
CA GLN A 377 -19.91 0.15 2.44
C GLN A 377 -18.43 -0.06 2.16
N ASN A 378 -17.60 0.61 2.95
CA ASN A 378 -16.14 0.58 2.85
C ASN A 378 -15.54 0.17 4.20
N CYS A 379 -14.20 0.23 4.30
CA CYS A 379 -13.45 -0.08 5.51
C CYS A 379 -13.90 0.71 6.76
N THR A 380 -14.33 1.95 6.58
CA THR A 380 -14.79 2.83 7.65
C THR A 380 -16.19 2.42 8.14
N VAL A 381 -17.08 2.04 7.22
CA VAL A 381 -18.38 1.48 7.57
C VAL A 381 -18.22 0.16 8.33
N PHE A 382 -17.32 -0.71 7.85
CA PHE A 382 -16.99 -1.95 8.56
C PHE A 382 -16.55 -1.65 9.99
N THR A 383 -15.53 -0.80 10.18
CA THR A 383 -14.99 -0.41 11.51
C THR A 383 -16.08 0.09 12.45
N ARG A 384 -16.98 0.96 11.97
CA ARG A 384 -18.10 1.46 12.77
C ARG A 384 -19.07 0.35 13.16
N LEU A 385 -19.47 -0.48 12.22
CA LEU A 385 -20.50 -1.48 12.45
C LEU A 385 -20.01 -2.60 13.36
N ILE A 386 -18.79 -3.10 13.18
CA ILE A 386 -18.23 -4.10 14.10
C ILE A 386 -18.15 -3.58 15.53
N LEU A 387 -17.68 -2.34 15.72
CA LEU A 387 -17.58 -1.76 17.05
C LEU A 387 -18.96 -1.58 17.68
N LYS A 388 -19.92 -1.02 16.93
CA LYS A 388 -21.31 -0.86 17.39
C LYS A 388 -21.93 -2.21 17.76
N SER A 389 -21.81 -3.22 16.90
CA SER A 389 -22.42 -4.53 17.12
C SER A 389 -21.76 -5.33 18.25
N SER A 390 -20.47 -5.14 18.49
CA SER A 390 -19.73 -5.87 19.53
C SER A 390 -19.80 -5.20 20.91
N THR A 391 -19.72 -3.86 20.97
CA THR A 391 -19.58 -3.07 22.20
C THR A 391 -20.70 -2.07 22.48
N GLY A 392 -21.54 -1.77 21.47
CA GLY A 392 -22.53 -0.68 21.54
C GLY A 392 -21.96 0.72 21.24
N ILE A 393 -20.65 0.89 21.12
CA ILE A 393 -20.02 2.20 20.91
C ILE A 393 -20.30 2.71 19.48
N LEU A 394 -20.77 3.96 19.39
CA LEU A 394 -20.97 4.68 18.14
C LEU A 394 -19.78 5.60 17.84
N ILE A 395 -19.25 5.51 16.63
CA ILE A 395 -18.15 6.37 16.14
C ILE A 395 -18.58 7.15 14.90
N PRO A 396 -18.12 8.40 14.74
CA PRO A 396 -18.49 9.23 13.60
C PRO A 396 -17.70 8.83 12.36
N THR A 397 -18.41 8.35 11.34
CA THR A 397 -17.85 8.02 10.03
C THR A 397 -18.53 8.75 8.89
N GLU A 398 -19.67 9.37 9.18
CA GLU A 398 -20.52 10.04 8.21
C GLU A 398 -20.24 11.53 8.17
N MET A 399 -20.21 12.08 6.95
CA MET A 399 -20.17 13.52 6.72
C MET A 399 -21.17 13.86 5.62
N SER A 400 -21.90 14.96 5.78
CA SER A 400 -22.75 15.43 4.69
C SER A 400 -21.90 15.90 3.52
N ILE A 401 -22.40 15.71 2.30
CA ILE A 401 -21.72 16.18 1.09
C ILE A 401 -21.44 17.68 1.17
N PHE A 402 -22.37 18.48 1.70
CA PHE A 402 -22.14 19.91 1.92
C PHE A 402 -20.91 20.18 2.80
N LYS A 403 -20.77 19.47 3.93
CA LYS A 403 -19.62 19.60 4.83
C LYS A 403 -18.33 19.13 4.16
N VAL A 404 -18.41 18.11 3.31
CA VAL A 404 -17.30 17.67 2.46
C VAL A 404 -16.86 18.80 1.51
N ALA A 405 -17.81 19.39 0.76
CA ALA A 405 -17.55 20.48 -0.17
C ALA A 405 -16.94 21.70 0.54
N LEU A 406 -17.50 22.10 1.68
CA LEU A 406 -16.94 23.17 2.51
C LEU A 406 -15.54 22.83 3.03
N ALA A 407 -15.31 21.59 3.48
CA ALA A 407 -14.02 21.17 4.00
C ALA A 407 -12.93 21.21 2.94
N ILE A 408 -13.26 20.94 1.67
CA ILE A 408 -12.28 21.01 0.57
C ILE A 408 -12.11 22.39 -0.05
N THR A 409 -13.04 23.31 0.22
CA THR A 409 -13.02 24.67 -0.33
C THR A 409 -11.84 25.45 0.26
N PRO A 410 -10.94 26.02 -0.55
CA PRO A 410 -9.84 26.84 -0.08
C PRO A 410 -10.30 28.08 0.71
N GLU A 411 -9.48 28.49 1.69
CA GLU A 411 -9.85 29.53 2.65
C GLU A 411 -10.13 30.90 2.01
N PHE A 412 -9.40 31.25 0.94
CA PHE A 412 -9.65 32.48 0.20
C PHE A 412 -11.04 32.49 -0.46
N MET A 413 -11.57 31.34 -0.89
CA MET A 413 -12.93 31.28 -1.44
C MET A 413 -13.99 31.45 -0.36
N ARG A 414 -13.74 30.95 0.87
CA ARG A 414 -14.63 31.22 2.01
C ARG A 414 -14.65 32.73 2.31
N ARG A 415 -13.49 33.39 2.24
CA ARG A 415 -13.37 34.85 2.39
C ARG A 415 -14.05 35.62 1.25
N ILE A 416 -13.90 35.19 0.00
CA ILE A 416 -14.60 35.78 -1.16
C ILE A 416 -16.12 35.60 -1.03
N GLY A 417 -16.60 34.42 -0.64
CA GLY A 417 -18.02 34.18 -0.40
C GLY A 417 -18.58 35.06 0.73
N LEU A 418 -17.82 35.26 1.80
CA LEU A 418 -18.18 36.20 2.87
C LEU A 418 -18.15 37.66 2.39
N PHE A 419 -17.20 38.04 1.53
CA PHE A 419 -17.11 39.36 0.93
C PHE A 419 -18.32 39.67 0.03
N PHE A 420 -18.68 38.75 -0.87
CA PHE A 420 -19.88 38.90 -1.72
C PHE A 420 -21.18 38.85 -0.92
N LYS A 421 -21.26 38.03 0.14
CA LYS A 421 -22.41 38.02 1.05
C LYS A 421 -22.55 39.34 1.81
N ARG A 422 -21.42 40.00 2.16
CA ARG A 422 -21.40 41.32 2.82
C ARG A 422 -21.69 42.48 1.87
N LEU A 423 -21.35 42.34 0.59
CA LEU A 423 -21.56 43.40 -0.42
C LEU A 423 -23.01 43.56 -0.86
N GLY A 424 -23.88 42.57 -0.61
CA GLY A 424 -25.28 42.62 -1.04
C GLY A 424 -25.44 42.59 -2.58
N SER A 425 -26.53 42.00 -3.06
CA SER A 425 -26.80 41.85 -4.50
C SER A 425 -26.98 43.19 -5.25
N ALA A 426 -27.19 44.29 -4.54
CA ALA A 426 -27.46 45.61 -5.11
C ALA A 426 -26.18 46.46 -5.39
N ILE A 427 -25.11 46.28 -4.62
CA ILE A 427 -23.89 47.14 -4.70
C ILE A 427 -22.83 46.54 -5.65
N ALA A 428 -22.93 45.25 -5.99
CA ALA A 428 -21.95 44.58 -6.85
C ALA A 428 -22.00 45.03 -8.33
N ARG A 429 -23.16 45.49 -8.83
CA ARG A 429 -23.33 45.83 -10.26
C ARG A 429 -22.68 47.16 -10.69
N PRO A 430 -22.73 48.26 -9.90
CA PRO A 430 -22.08 49.52 -10.28
C PRO A 430 -20.55 49.48 -10.19
N ILE A 431 -20.00 48.75 -9.21
CA ILE A 431 -18.55 48.74 -8.93
C ILE A 431 -17.74 48.02 -10.02
N ILE A 432 -18.31 47.01 -10.67
CA ILE A 432 -17.65 46.25 -11.77
C ILE A 432 -17.52 47.10 -13.05
N LYS A 433 -18.35 48.14 -13.21
CA LYS A 433 -18.35 49.00 -14.41
C LYS A 433 -17.23 50.04 -14.42
N PHE A 434 -16.66 50.37 -13.25
CA PHE A 434 -15.65 51.41 -13.07
C PHE A 434 -14.28 50.90 -12.60
N THR A 435 -14.05 49.59 -12.63
CA THR A 435 -12.79 49.01 -12.13
C THR A 435 -11.61 49.20 -13.10
N PRO A 436 -10.47 49.77 -12.63
CA PRO A 436 -9.29 50.05 -13.46
C PRO A 436 -8.57 48.77 -13.95
N LEU A 437 -7.70 48.91 -14.96
CA LEU A 437 -7.02 47.80 -15.67
C LEU A 437 -6.34 46.76 -14.74
N ILE A 438 -5.83 47.19 -13.59
CA ILE A 438 -5.21 46.34 -12.57
C ILE A 438 -6.24 45.38 -11.95
N LEU A 439 -7.47 45.84 -11.70
CA LEU A 439 -8.58 44.98 -11.29
C LEU A 439 -9.07 44.08 -12.41
N LYS A 440 -8.89 44.43 -13.69
CA LYS A 440 -9.19 43.53 -14.83
C LYS A 440 -8.28 42.30 -14.84
N ASN A 441 -7.02 42.44 -14.47
CA ASN A 441 -6.10 41.31 -14.27
C ASN A 441 -6.48 40.49 -13.04
N THR A 442 -6.87 41.12 -11.93
CA THR A 442 -7.39 40.42 -10.75
C THR A 442 -8.70 39.71 -11.04
N ILE A 443 -9.60 40.32 -11.81
CA ILE A 443 -10.86 39.73 -12.27
C ILE A 443 -10.57 38.59 -13.25
N SER A 444 -9.63 38.70 -14.18
CA SER A 444 -9.21 37.58 -15.05
C SER A 444 -8.64 36.42 -14.23
N LEU A 445 -7.82 36.70 -13.23
CA LEU A 445 -7.28 35.71 -12.29
C LEU A 445 -8.41 35.06 -11.46
N ILE A 446 -9.35 35.86 -10.96
CA ILE A 446 -10.58 35.41 -10.29
C ILE A 446 -11.48 34.64 -11.24
N THR A 447 -11.60 35.00 -12.52
CA THR A 447 -12.49 34.38 -13.50
C THR A 447 -11.90 33.05 -13.98
N ASN A 448 -10.58 32.95 -14.14
CA ASN A 448 -9.87 31.70 -14.36
C ASN A 448 -9.94 30.79 -13.13
N LEU A 449 -9.88 31.35 -11.92
CA LEU A 449 -10.14 30.63 -10.68
C LEU A 449 -11.60 30.18 -10.56
N VAL A 450 -12.58 31.03 -10.89
CA VAL A 450 -14.00 30.70 -10.89
C VAL A 450 -14.28 29.67 -11.96
N LYS A 451 -13.61 29.70 -13.12
CA LYS A 451 -13.68 28.62 -14.12
C LYS A 451 -13.06 27.32 -13.60
N LEU A 452 -11.97 27.38 -12.83
CA LEU A 452 -11.38 26.20 -12.16
C LEU A 452 -12.34 25.63 -11.11
N VAL A 453 -13.02 26.50 -10.36
CA VAL A 453 -14.02 26.16 -9.35
C VAL A 453 -15.29 25.65 -9.98
N VAL A 454 -15.82 26.29 -11.01
CA VAL A 454 -16.93 25.79 -11.81
C VAL A 454 -16.54 24.45 -12.40
N LYS A 455 -15.32 24.24 -12.92
CA LYS A 455 -14.86 22.90 -13.31
C LYS A 455 -14.83 21.92 -12.13
N ALA A 456 -14.43 22.32 -10.93
CA ALA A 456 -14.44 21.46 -9.73
C ALA A 456 -15.87 21.16 -9.23
N THR A 457 -16.78 22.12 -9.27
CA THR A 457 -18.19 22.01 -8.91
C THR A 457 -18.96 21.24 -9.97
N THR A 458 -18.67 21.44 -11.26
CA THR A 458 -19.19 20.65 -12.38
C THR A 458 -18.62 19.24 -12.36
N ALA A 459 -17.34 19.04 -11.99
CA ALA A 459 -16.79 17.71 -11.73
C ALA A 459 -17.44 17.04 -10.51
N PHE A 460 -17.80 17.82 -9.49
CA PHE A 460 -18.55 17.36 -8.34
C PHE A 460 -20.01 16.99 -8.72
N PHE A 461 -20.70 17.78 -9.53
CA PHE A 461 -22.01 17.47 -10.08
C PHE A 461 -21.98 16.30 -11.08
N LEU A 462 -20.96 16.21 -11.93
CA LEU A 462 -20.69 15.04 -12.78
C LEU A 462 -20.36 13.81 -11.94
N SER A 463 -19.73 13.97 -10.77
CA SER A 463 -19.52 12.87 -9.82
C SER A 463 -20.83 12.45 -9.17
N LEU A 464 -21.78 13.37 -8.93
CA LEU A 464 -23.15 13.09 -8.50
C LEU A 464 -23.97 12.39 -9.60
N VAL A 465 -23.84 12.79 -10.86
CA VAL A 465 -24.47 12.10 -12.00
C VAL A 465 -23.86 10.71 -12.18
N ASN A 466 -22.53 10.58 -12.06
CA ASN A 466 -21.85 9.28 -12.01
C ASN A 466 -22.19 8.46 -10.75
N LEU A 467 -22.68 9.10 -9.67
CA LEU A 467 -23.18 8.44 -8.47
C LEU A 467 -24.54 7.75 -8.73
N VAL A 468 -25.36 8.36 -9.60
CA VAL A 468 -26.59 7.76 -10.13
C VAL A 468 -26.27 6.62 -11.10
N LEU A 469 -25.39 6.86 -12.07
CA LEU A 469 -25.02 5.86 -13.09
C LEU A 469 -24.23 4.69 -12.50
N GLY A 470 -23.29 4.96 -11.58
CA GLY A 470 -22.53 3.95 -10.85
C GLY A 470 -23.37 3.17 -9.84
N GLY A 471 -24.50 3.69 -9.35
CA GLY A 471 -25.46 2.91 -8.58
C GLY A 471 -26.16 1.84 -9.42
N LEU A 472 -26.39 2.11 -10.71
CA LEU A 472 -27.01 1.18 -11.66
C LEU A 472 -26.02 0.15 -12.21
N GLY A 473 -24.72 0.47 -12.28
CA GLY A 473 -23.64 -0.44 -12.66
C GLY A 473 -22.97 -1.15 -11.47
N GLY A 474 -22.76 -2.47 -11.57
CA GLY A 474 -21.97 -3.22 -10.58
C GLY A 474 -22.52 -4.58 -10.21
N THR A 475 -21.85 -5.28 -9.31
CA THR A 475 -22.26 -6.60 -8.83
C THR A 475 -23.00 -6.50 -7.50
N LYS A 476 -24.17 -7.16 -7.40
CA LYS A 476 -24.92 -7.26 -6.14
C LYS A 476 -24.07 -7.95 -5.07
N GLY A 477 -24.16 -7.50 -3.82
CA GLY A 477 -23.52 -8.15 -2.69
C GLY A 477 -24.29 -7.98 -1.38
N ARG A 478 -23.76 -8.57 -0.32
CA ARG A 478 -24.39 -8.58 1.01
C ARG A 478 -24.08 -7.29 1.78
N LYS A 479 -25.08 -6.70 2.44
CA LYS A 479 -24.87 -5.55 3.33
C LYS A 479 -24.27 -6.01 4.67
N PHE A 480 -23.57 -5.12 5.35
CA PHE A 480 -23.13 -5.39 6.72
C PHE A 480 -24.30 -5.42 7.74
N THR A 481 -25.41 -4.74 7.45
CA THR A 481 -26.56 -4.64 8.36
C THR A 481 -27.71 -5.59 8.05
N ASP A 482 -27.69 -6.23 6.87
CA ASP A 482 -28.74 -7.15 6.44
C ASP A 482 -28.10 -8.40 5.83
N HIS A 483 -28.28 -9.52 6.51
CA HIS A 483 -27.67 -10.78 6.16
C HIS A 483 -28.43 -11.58 5.10
N LYS A 484 -29.70 -11.25 4.84
CA LYS A 484 -30.61 -12.07 4.04
C LYS A 484 -30.84 -11.53 2.62
N VAL A 485 -30.49 -10.28 2.35
CA VAL A 485 -30.88 -9.61 1.10
C VAL A 485 -29.69 -9.12 0.27
N LYS A 486 -29.54 -9.67 -0.95
CA LYS A 486 -28.61 -9.20 -1.97
C LYS A 486 -29.16 -7.97 -2.66
N LYS A 487 -28.50 -6.83 -2.52
CA LYS A 487 -28.87 -5.59 -3.20
C LYS A 487 -27.63 -4.90 -3.76
N ASN A 488 -27.80 -4.17 -4.85
CA ASN A 488 -26.81 -3.14 -5.18
C ASN A 488 -26.84 -2.11 -4.06
N LEU A 489 -25.68 -1.62 -3.65
CA LEU A 489 -25.59 -0.52 -2.70
C LEU A 489 -25.90 0.77 -3.44
N GLN A 490 -27.19 0.99 -3.68
CA GLN A 490 -27.68 2.19 -4.34
C GLN A 490 -28.07 3.25 -3.30
N PRO A 491 -27.86 4.53 -3.61
CA PRO A 491 -28.74 5.59 -3.09
C PRO A 491 -30.19 5.23 -3.48
N SER A 492 -31.17 5.46 -2.61
CA SER A 492 -32.57 5.15 -2.92
C SER A 492 -33.03 5.90 -4.19
N LEU A 493 -33.30 5.16 -5.28
CA LEU A 493 -33.86 5.70 -6.55
C LEU A 493 -35.27 6.25 -6.39
N ILE A 494 -35.95 5.89 -5.28
CA ILE A 494 -37.36 6.21 -5.03
C ILE A 494 -37.53 7.71 -4.68
N GLN A 495 -36.44 8.43 -4.35
CA GLN A 495 -36.48 9.87 -4.10
C GLN A 495 -35.22 10.59 -4.64
N PRO A 496 -35.11 10.81 -5.96
CA PRO A 496 -33.98 11.54 -6.57
C PRO A 496 -33.79 12.94 -5.96
N GLN A 497 -34.89 13.55 -5.51
CA GLN A 497 -34.90 14.85 -4.81
C GLN A 497 -34.08 14.85 -3.52
N SER A 498 -33.99 13.71 -2.81
CA SER A 498 -33.14 13.56 -1.62
C SER A 498 -31.64 13.60 -1.94
N TRP A 499 -31.25 13.32 -3.19
CA TRP A 499 -29.87 13.40 -3.67
C TRP A 499 -29.45 14.84 -3.95
N PHE A 500 -30.41 15.68 -4.32
CA PHE A 500 -30.21 17.12 -4.52
C PHE A 500 -30.29 17.92 -3.22
N ASN A 501 -30.72 17.30 -2.11
CA ASN A 501 -30.57 17.88 -0.79
C ASN A 501 -29.14 17.65 -0.25
N ILE A 502 -28.21 18.43 -0.81
CA ILE A 502 -26.77 18.44 -0.47
C ILE A 502 -26.53 18.58 1.05
N ASN A 503 -27.48 19.16 1.79
CA ASN A 503 -27.40 19.34 3.23
C ASN A 503 -27.66 18.04 4.02
N THR A 504 -28.46 17.11 3.50
CA THR A 504 -28.87 15.89 4.23
C THR A 504 -28.19 14.62 3.74
N TYR A 505 -27.68 14.58 2.50
CA TYR A 505 -26.99 13.39 1.98
C TYR A 505 -25.62 13.17 2.64
N LYS A 506 -25.45 12.02 3.29
CA LYS A 506 -24.24 11.65 4.04
C LYS A 506 -23.45 10.55 3.34
N ILE A 507 -22.12 10.69 3.35
CA ILE A 507 -21.17 9.69 2.86
C ILE A 507 -20.28 9.19 3.99
N ASN A 508 -19.79 7.95 3.90
CA ASN A 508 -18.84 7.40 4.88
C ASN A 508 -17.41 7.61 4.42
N ILE A 509 -16.64 8.37 5.19
CA ILE A 509 -15.24 8.69 4.91
C ILE A 509 -14.41 8.56 6.20
N THR A 510 -13.12 8.24 6.07
CA THR A 510 -12.23 8.03 7.22
C THR A 510 -11.88 9.33 7.98
N ALA A 511 -12.09 10.50 7.38
CA ALA A 511 -11.66 11.78 7.96
C ALA A 511 -12.41 12.16 9.27
N PRO A 512 -13.75 12.08 9.38
CA PRO A 512 -14.48 12.21 10.64
C PRO A 512 -13.97 11.27 11.73
N LEU A 513 -13.68 10.02 11.36
CA LEU A 513 -13.15 9.04 12.29
C LEU A 513 -11.80 9.50 12.85
N GLN A 514 -10.85 9.91 12.00
CA GLN A 514 -9.55 10.42 12.45
C GLN A 514 -9.67 11.64 13.37
N GLN A 515 -10.54 12.58 13.04
CA GLN A 515 -10.78 13.76 13.89
C GLN A 515 -11.33 13.36 15.27
N TRP A 516 -12.21 12.36 15.31
CA TRP A 516 -12.70 11.80 16.56
C TRP A 516 -11.58 11.08 17.32
N GLN A 517 -10.77 10.25 16.66
CA GLN A 517 -9.64 9.54 17.27
C GLN A 517 -8.66 10.51 17.93
N GLN A 518 -8.31 11.61 17.26
CA GLN A 518 -7.39 12.62 17.78
C GLN A 518 -7.87 13.31 19.07
N LYS A 519 -9.18 13.27 19.35
CA LYS A 519 -9.76 13.81 20.59
C LYS A 519 -9.86 12.76 21.70
N GLN A 520 -9.60 11.48 21.42
CA GLN A 520 -9.73 10.44 22.43
C GLN A 520 -8.46 10.34 23.29
N PRO A 521 -8.58 10.30 24.63
CA PRO A 521 -7.44 10.16 25.55
C PRO A 521 -6.71 8.81 25.44
N SER A 522 -7.35 7.81 24.84
CA SER A 522 -6.79 6.48 24.60
C SER A 522 -6.13 6.32 23.22
N THR A 523 -5.96 7.41 22.48
CA THR A 523 -5.30 7.40 21.16
C THR A 523 -3.79 7.57 21.26
N VAL A 524 -3.08 6.81 20.43
CA VAL A 524 -1.63 6.91 20.22
C VAL A 524 -1.37 7.18 18.74
N ILE A 525 -0.47 8.12 18.46
CA ILE A 525 -0.03 8.44 17.10
C ILE A 525 1.42 8.03 16.92
N TYR A 526 1.66 7.18 15.93
CA TYR A 526 2.98 6.73 15.52
C TYR A 526 3.39 7.46 14.25
N LYS A 527 4.54 8.14 14.28
CA LYS A 527 5.09 8.82 13.10
C LYS A 527 6.00 7.87 12.32
N ASN A 528 5.82 7.81 11.00
CA ASN A 528 6.59 7.00 10.06
C ASN A 528 6.83 5.55 10.53
N PRO A 529 5.79 4.79 10.94
CA PRO A 529 6.00 3.46 11.49
C PRO A 529 6.57 2.52 10.42
N LEU A 530 7.70 1.89 10.74
CA LEU A 530 8.33 0.87 9.90
C LEU A 530 7.89 -0.56 10.27
N LYS A 531 7.59 -0.78 11.56
CA LYS A 531 7.11 -2.06 12.13
C LYS A 531 5.63 -1.97 12.52
N LEU A 532 5.03 -3.10 12.92
CA LEU A 532 3.67 -3.12 13.49
C LEU A 532 3.55 -2.14 14.67
N ALA A 533 2.65 -1.17 14.53
CA ALA A 533 2.42 -0.15 15.54
C ALA A 533 1.33 -0.61 16.51
N ILE A 534 1.70 -1.46 17.48
CA ILE A 534 0.75 -2.06 18.45
C ILE A 534 0.86 -1.37 19.81
N SER A 535 2.08 -1.27 20.35
CA SER A 535 2.38 -0.77 21.70
C SER A 535 3.34 0.43 21.69
N LYS A 536 3.47 1.08 22.85
CA LYS A 536 3.96 2.44 23.17
C LYS A 536 5.33 2.90 22.61
N LYS A 537 6.09 2.12 21.84
CA LYS A 537 7.43 2.53 21.36
C LYS A 537 7.31 3.57 20.22
N ASN A 538 7.89 4.76 20.45
CA ASN A 538 7.96 5.96 19.58
C ASN A 538 6.74 6.91 19.64
N LYS A 539 6.63 7.70 20.72
CA LYS A 539 5.47 8.58 20.99
C LYS A 539 5.71 10.07 20.81
N ILE A 540 4.66 10.75 20.35
CA ILE A 540 4.27 12.11 20.78
C ILE A 540 2.87 11.96 21.38
N PHE A 541 2.67 12.38 22.64
CA PHE A 541 1.33 12.49 23.21
C PHE A 541 0.69 13.79 22.72
N ILE A 542 -0.58 13.75 22.33
CA ILE A 542 -1.37 14.96 22.20
C ILE A 542 -1.57 15.46 23.63
N LYS A 543 -0.88 16.55 24.01
CA LYS A 543 -1.26 17.34 25.18
C LYS A 543 -2.62 17.96 24.85
N ASN A 544 -3.64 17.63 25.63
CA ASN A 544 -4.88 18.39 25.66
C ASN A 544 -4.63 19.72 26.36
#